data_AF-A0A1A6BKD2-F1
#
_entry.id   AF-A0A1A6BKD2-F1
#
_cell.length_a   1.000
_cell.length_b   1.000
_cell.length_c   1.000
_cell.angle_alpha   90.00
_cell.angle_beta   90.00
_cell.angle_gamma   90.00
#
_symmetry.space_group_name_H-M   'P 1'
#
loop_
_entity.id
_entity.type
_entity.pdbx_description
1 polymer ?
#
loop_
_entity_poly.entity_id
_entity_poly.type
_entity_poly.pdbx_seq_one_letter_code
_entity_poly.pdbx_strand_id
1 'polypeptide(L)'
;MTASCPPPSTSESSRREEQARALCLRLLTARSRTRAELTGQLAKRGYPDEVSNRVLDRLADVGLIDDADFAEQWVQSRRANKGKSKRALAAELHTKGVDNEVIDTVLAGIDAGAERDRAEQLVRAKLRREV
;
A
#
# COMPACT_ATOMS: atom_id res chain seq x y z
N MET A 1 24.22 0.45 -46.71
CA MET A 1 22.98 1.15 -46.29
C MET A 1 22.69 0.74 -44.85
N THR A 2 23.25 1.46 -43.89
CA THR A 2 23.06 1.22 -42.46
C THR A 2 21.94 2.13 -41.97
N ALA A 3 20.77 1.55 -41.71
CA ALA A 3 19.66 2.27 -41.08
C ALA A 3 20.03 2.52 -39.61
N SER A 4 20.45 3.75 -39.32
CA SER A 4 20.60 4.27 -37.96
C SER A 4 19.20 4.51 -37.41
N CYS A 5 18.76 3.65 -36.49
CA CYS A 5 17.52 3.83 -35.74
C CYS A 5 17.80 4.89 -34.66
N PRO A 6 17.15 6.07 -34.65
CA PRO A 6 17.33 7.03 -33.57
C PRO A 6 16.74 6.44 -32.28
N PRO A 7 17.34 6.68 -31.10
CA PRO A 7 16.75 6.28 -29.83
C PRO A 7 15.36 6.93 -29.69
N PRO A 8 14.39 6.29 -29.01
CA PRO A 8 13.08 6.89 -28.78
C PRO A 8 13.29 8.28 -28.17
N SER A 9 12.80 9.32 -28.85
CA SER A 9 13.05 10.69 -28.42
C SER A 9 12.54 10.85 -26.99
N THR A 10 13.33 11.49 -26.13
CA THR A 10 13.05 11.73 -24.70
C THR A 10 11.63 12.26 -24.44
N SER A 11 11.04 12.98 -25.41
CA SER A 11 9.68 13.51 -25.37
C SER A 11 8.58 12.42 -25.39
N GLU A 12 8.79 11.28 -26.05
CA GLU A 12 7.81 10.18 -26.06
C GLU A 12 7.78 9.42 -24.73
N SER A 13 8.95 9.25 -24.11
CA SER A 13 9.07 8.64 -22.77
C SER A 13 8.39 9.51 -21.71
N SER A 14 8.64 10.83 -21.72
CA SER A 14 7.97 11.77 -20.82
C SER A 14 6.44 11.77 -21.00
N ARG A 15 5.95 11.73 -22.25
CA ARG A 15 4.51 11.64 -22.52
C ARG A 15 3.88 10.36 -21.97
N ARG A 16 4.57 9.21 -22.09
CA ARG A 16 4.11 7.95 -21.51
C ARG A 16 4.08 7.99 -19.98
N GLU A 17 5.10 8.59 -19.35
CA GLU A 17 5.12 8.81 -17.89
C GLU A 17 3.95 9.68 -17.42
N GLU A 18 3.67 10.78 -18.12
CA GLU A 18 2.54 11.67 -17.79
C GLU A 18 1.19 10.96 -17.92
N GLN A 19 0.99 10.15 -18.96
CA GLN A 19 -0.24 9.38 -19.15
C GLN A 19 -0.41 8.29 -18.07
N ALA A 20 0.67 7.58 -17.73
CA ALA A 20 0.67 6.61 -16.64
C ALA A 20 0.34 7.29 -15.30
N ARG A 21 0.96 8.44 -15.02
CA ARG A 21 0.68 9.24 -13.82
C ARG A 21 -0.78 9.67 -13.76
N ALA A 22 -1.33 10.21 -14.84
CA ALA A 22 -2.73 10.64 -14.89
C ALA A 22 -3.69 9.46 -14.65
N LEU A 23 -3.36 8.27 -15.15
CA LEU A 23 -4.13 7.06 -14.87
C LEU A 23 -4.06 6.68 -13.39
N CYS A 24 -2.87 6.61 -12.80
CA CYS A 24 -2.68 6.30 -11.38
C CYS A 24 -3.43 7.27 -10.48
N LEU A 25 -3.33 8.57 -10.74
CA LEU A 25 -4.03 9.60 -9.96
C LEU A 25 -5.54 9.38 -9.99
N ARG A 26 -6.13 9.17 -11.17
CA ARG A 26 -7.56 8.87 -11.30
C ARG A 26 -7.97 7.61 -10.54
N LEU A 27 -7.13 6.58 -10.54
CA LEU A 27 -7.40 5.34 -9.80
C LEU A 27 -7.34 5.53 -8.28
N LEU A 28 -6.42 6.38 -7.81
CA LEU A 28 -6.25 6.74 -6.40
C LEU A 28 -7.36 7.66 -5.88
N THR A 29 -7.87 8.57 -6.72
CA THR A 29 -9.02 9.42 -6.35
C THR A 29 -10.29 8.61 -6.09
N ALA A 30 -10.46 7.48 -6.78
CA ALA A 30 -11.62 6.62 -6.59
C ALA A 30 -11.55 5.80 -5.28
N ARG A 31 -10.36 5.33 -4.92
CA ARG A 31 -10.07 4.64 -3.65
C ARG A 31 -8.57 4.51 -3.43
N SER A 32 -8.15 4.32 -2.18
CA SER A 32 -6.80 3.87 -1.86
C SER A 32 -6.49 2.53 -2.54
N ARG A 33 -5.26 2.41 -3.05
CA ARG A 33 -4.75 1.26 -3.81
C ARG A 33 -3.31 1.01 -3.42
N THR A 34 -2.91 -0.26 -3.44
CA THR A 34 -1.53 -0.65 -3.22
C THR A 34 -0.68 -0.39 -4.47
N ARG A 35 0.63 -0.30 -4.28
CA ARG A 35 1.60 -0.23 -5.38
C ARG A 35 1.41 -1.38 -6.36
N ALA A 36 1.27 -2.61 -5.86
CA ALA A 36 1.06 -3.80 -6.69
C ALA A 36 -0.23 -3.74 -7.52
N GLU A 37 -1.34 -3.24 -6.95
CA GLU A 37 -2.58 -3.04 -7.71
C GLU A 37 -2.38 -2.04 -8.85
N LEU A 38 -1.62 -0.95 -8.63
CA LEU A 38 -1.33 0.05 -9.66
C LEU A 38 -0.38 -0.48 -10.74
N THR A 39 0.67 -1.21 -10.37
CA THR A 39 1.56 -1.91 -11.32
C THR A 39 0.76 -2.82 -12.23
N GLY A 40 -0.15 -3.63 -11.66
CA GLY A 40 -1.00 -4.53 -12.43
C GLY A 40 -1.95 -3.79 -13.39
N GLN A 41 -2.43 -2.59 -13.03
CA GLN A 41 -3.27 -1.77 -13.92
C GLN A 41 -2.46 -1.14 -15.05
N LEU A 42 -1.23 -0.70 -14.79
CA LEU A 42 -0.33 -0.16 -15.81
C LEU A 42 0.11 -1.25 -16.80
N ALA A 43 0.47 -2.43 -16.30
CA ALA A 43 0.84 -3.57 -17.13
C ALA A 43 -0.31 -4.00 -18.06
N LYS A 44 -1.55 -4.06 -17.54
CA LYS A 44 -2.76 -4.35 -18.35
C LYS A 44 -2.99 -3.34 -19.49
N ARG A 45 -2.46 -2.13 -19.38
CA ARG A 45 -2.55 -1.08 -20.41
C ARG A 45 -1.33 -1.04 -21.33
N GLY A 46 -0.34 -1.92 -21.12
CA GLY A 46 0.86 -2.01 -21.94
C GLY A 46 1.93 -0.97 -21.63
N TYR A 47 1.92 -0.37 -20.43
CA TYR A 47 3.02 0.50 -20.02
C TYR A 47 4.27 -0.34 -19.69
N PRO A 48 5.47 0.06 -20.17
CA PRO A 48 6.72 -0.59 -19.79
C PRO A 48 6.97 -0.52 -18.28
N ASP A 49 7.63 -1.54 -17.73
CA ASP A 49 7.94 -1.62 -16.29
C ASP A 49 8.81 -0.44 -15.83
N GLU A 50 9.78 -0.02 -16.64
CA GLU A 50 10.64 1.13 -16.32
C GLU A 50 9.86 2.45 -16.19
N VAL A 51 8.83 2.65 -17.01
CA VAL A 51 7.96 3.83 -16.94
C VAL A 51 7.05 3.71 -15.71
N SER A 52 6.49 2.52 -15.49
CA SER A 52 5.62 2.24 -14.36
C SER A 52 6.33 2.46 -13.04
N ASN A 53 7.52 1.88 -12.87
CA ASN A 53 8.34 2.04 -11.66
C ASN A 53 8.65 3.50 -11.39
N ARG A 54 9.18 4.25 -12.37
CA ARG A 54 9.50 5.67 -12.19
C ARG A 54 8.30 6.52 -11.78
N VAL A 55 7.12 6.24 -12.34
CA VAL A 55 5.89 6.96 -11.98
C VAL A 55 5.43 6.57 -10.58
N LEU A 56 5.42 5.28 -10.25
CA LEU A 56 5.00 4.80 -8.94
C LEU A 56 5.95 5.23 -7.82
N ASP A 57 7.25 5.28 -8.08
CA ASP A 57 8.26 5.79 -7.14
C ASP A 57 7.99 7.26 -6.82
N ARG A 58 7.83 8.11 -7.84
CA ARG A 58 7.48 9.52 -7.62
C ARG A 58 6.17 9.70 -6.87
N LEU A 59 5.18 8.82 -7.08
CA LEU A 59 3.91 8.87 -6.35
C LEU A 59 4.07 8.42 -4.89
N ALA A 60 4.96 7.47 -4.62
CA ALA A 60 5.32 7.06 -3.26
C ALA A 60 6.12 8.17 -2.54
N ASP A 61 7.06 8.82 -3.22
CA ASP A 61 7.88 9.91 -2.67
C ASP A 61 7.03 11.11 -2.19
N VAL A 62 5.92 11.38 -2.88
CA VAL A 62 4.97 12.44 -2.48
C VAL A 62 3.86 11.95 -1.54
N GLY A 63 3.93 10.68 -1.08
CA GLY A 63 2.99 10.10 -0.12
C GLY A 63 1.60 9.77 -0.69
N LEU A 64 1.45 9.69 -2.02
CA LEU A 64 0.18 9.27 -2.64
C LEU A 64 0.02 7.75 -2.71
N ILE A 65 1.13 7.02 -2.64
CA ILE A 65 1.15 5.56 -2.50
C ILE A 65 1.85 5.26 -1.19
N ASP A 66 1.10 4.69 -0.26
CA ASP A 66 1.61 4.21 1.01
C ASP A 66 0.96 2.86 1.31
N ASP A 67 1.72 1.78 1.07
CA ASP A 67 1.25 0.42 1.31
C ASP A 67 1.13 0.11 2.81
N ALA A 68 1.86 0.83 3.67
CA ALA A 68 1.77 0.69 5.13
C ALA A 68 0.49 1.32 5.66
N ASP A 69 0.21 2.57 5.31
CA ASP A 69 -1.06 3.24 5.65
C ASP A 69 -2.26 2.45 5.10
N PHE A 70 -2.18 1.96 3.86
CA PHE A 70 -3.21 1.09 3.30
C PHE A 70 -3.42 -0.17 4.16
N ALA A 71 -2.34 -0.83 4.57
CA ALA A 71 -2.41 -2.06 5.36
C ALA A 71 -2.99 -1.81 6.77
N GLU A 72 -2.62 -0.70 7.41
CA GLU A 72 -3.17 -0.29 8.72
C GLU A 72 -4.68 -0.06 8.64
N GLN A 73 -5.13 0.73 7.66
CA GLN A 73 -6.55 1.01 7.46
C GLN A 73 -7.33 -0.27 7.13
N TRP A 74 -6.75 -1.17 6.33
CA TRP A 74 -7.35 -2.46 5.99
C TRP A 74 -7.55 -3.32 7.24
N VAL A 75 -6.52 -3.46 8.07
CA VAL A 75 -6.56 -4.20 9.33
C VAL A 75 -7.62 -3.60 10.25
N GLN A 76 -7.62 -2.28 10.46
CA GLN A 76 -8.55 -1.60 11.35
C GLN A 76 -10.01 -1.83 10.92
N SER A 77 -10.29 -1.68 9.62
CA SER A 77 -11.63 -1.92 9.05
C SER A 77 -12.10 -3.37 9.25
N ARG A 78 -11.21 -4.36 9.09
CA ARG A 78 -11.57 -5.78 9.25
C ARG A 78 -11.75 -6.19 10.71
N ARG A 79 -11.00 -5.60 11.62
CA ARG A 79 -11.16 -5.80 13.06
C ARG A 79 -12.51 -5.30 13.55
N ALA A 80 -12.91 -4.10 13.11
CA ALA A 80 -14.22 -3.54 13.45
C ALA A 80 -15.39 -4.39 12.96
N ASN A 81 -15.24 -5.07 11.82
CA ASN A 81 -16.36 -5.72 11.14
C ASN A 81 -16.44 -7.26 11.27
N LYS A 82 -15.34 -8.00 11.50
CA LYS A 82 -15.36 -9.48 11.33
C LYS A 82 -14.48 -10.35 12.25
N GLY A 83 -13.86 -9.83 13.32
CA GLY A 83 -13.12 -10.70 14.26
C GLY A 83 -12.06 -11.62 13.62
N LYS A 84 -11.49 -11.22 12.47
CA LYS A 84 -10.56 -12.06 11.69
C LYS A 84 -9.25 -12.28 12.45
N SER A 85 -8.67 -13.47 12.29
CA SER A 85 -7.35 -13.79 12.83
C SER A 85 -6.24 -13.05 12.10
N LYS A 86 -5.09 -12.81 12.78
CA LYS A 86 -3.91 -12.15 12.17
C LYS A 86 -3.48 -12.85 10.87
N ARG A 87 -3.53 -14.19 10.83
CA ARG A 87 -3.16 -14.99 9.66
C ARG A 87 -4.08 -14.76 8.46
N ALA A 88 -5.37 -14.58 8.69
CA ALA A 88 -6.32 -14.25 7.63
C ALA A 88 -6.10 -12.83 7.09
N LEU A 89 -5.77 -11.88 7.98
CA LEU A 89 -5.43 -10.50 7.58
C LEU A 89 -4.15 -10.47 6.74
N ALA A 90 -3.10 -11.19 7.16
CA ALA A 90 -1.86 -11.33 6.39
C ALA A 90 -2.11 -11.87 4.98
N ALA A 91 -2.89 -12.94 4.85
CA ALA A 91 -3.22 -13.54 3.56
C ALA A 91 -4.00 -12.57 2.64
N GLU A 92 -4.91 -11.78 3.20
CA GLU A 92 -5.64 -10.75 2.44
C GLU A 92 -4.71 -9.64 1.95
N LEU A 93 -3.83 -9.12 2.81
CA LEU A 93 -2.86 -8.09 2.45
C LEU A 93 -1.87 -8.59 1.40
N HIS A 94 -1.39 -9.83 1.53
CA HIS A 94 -0.53 -10.45 0.53
C HIS A 94 -1.26 -10.61 -0.81
N THR A 95 -2.55 -10.98 -0.81
CA THR A 95 -3.35 -11.03 -2.04
C THR A 95 -3.54 -9.63 -2.66
N LYS A 96 -3.48 -8.58 -1.84
CA LYS A 96 -3.47 -7.18 -2.28
C LYS A 96 -2.08 -6.70 -2.74
N GLY A 97 -1.06 -7.55 -2.63
CA GLY A 97 0.31 -7.27 -3.03
C GLY A 97 1.02 -6.26 -2.12
N VAL A 98 0.61 -6.20 -0.85
CA VAL A 98 1.40 -5.52 0.19
C VAL A 98 2.62 -6.39 0.50
N ASP A 99 3.78 -5.75 0.66
CA ASP A 99 5.02 -6.44 1.00
C ASP A 99 4.95 -7.13 2.38
N ASN A 100 5.66 -8.26 2.53
CA ASN A 100 5.66 -9.03 3.77
C ASN A 100 6.23 -8.23 4.96
N GLU A 101 7.25 -7.41 4.75
CA GLU A 101 7.84 -6.58 5.82
C GLU A 101 6.82 -5.57 6.36
N VAL A 102 6.02 -4.97 5.46
CA VAL A 102 4.93 -4.07 5.82
C VAL A 102 3.83 -4.83 6.56
N ILE A 103 3.43 -6.00 6.07
CA ILE A 103 2.43 -6.84 6.72
C ILE A 103 2.85 -7.20 8.14
N ASP A 104 4.09 -7.68 8.32
CA ASP A 104 4.61 -8.10 9.61
C ASP A 104 4.68 -6.93 10.59
N THR A 105 5.15 -5.76 10.12
CA THR A 105 5.20 -4.52 10.91
C THR A 105 3.81 -4.11 11.40
N VAL A 106 2.83 -4.05 10.50
CA VAL A 106 1.46 -3.66 10.82
C VAL A 106 0.81 -4.66 11.80
N LEU A 107 1.00 -5.96 11.58
CA LEU A 107 0.44 -7.01 12.45
C LEU A 107 1.12 -7.09 13.82
N ALA A 108 2.40 -6.74 13.91
CA ALA A 108 3.13 -6.59 15.17
C ALA A 108 2.60 -5.39 15.98
N GLY A 109 2.28 -4.27 15.31
CA GLY A 109 1.66 -3.10 15.94
C GLY A 109 0.35 -3.43 16.67
N ILE A 110 -0.44 -4.37 16.14
CA ILE A 110 -1.66 -4.88 16.81
C ILE A 110 -1.33 -5.52 18.16
N ASP A 111 -0.24 -6.28 18.24
CA ASP A 111 0.15 -6.98 19.45
C ASP A 111 0.50 -6.01 20.57
N ALA A 112 1.31 -5.01 20.22
CA ALA A 112 1.70 -3.95 21.14
C ALA A 112 0.49 -3.13 21.62
N GLY A 113 -0.48 -2.84 20.76
CA GLY A 113 -1.73 -2.18 21.13
C GLY A 113 -2.57 -3.02 22.09
N ALA A 114 -2.80 -4.29 21.76
CA ALA A 114 -3.58 -5.21 22.60
C ALA A 114 -2.95 -5.43 23.98
N GLU A 115 -1.62 -5.47 24.07
CA GLU A 115 -0.92 -5.59 25.35
C GLU A 115 -1.05 -4.32 26.20
N ARG A 116 -0.96 -3.13 25.59
CA ARG A 116 -1.23 -1.86 26.27
C ARG A 116 -2.65 -1.77 26.80
N ASP A 117 -3.64 -2.13 25.99
CA ASP A 117 -5.05 -2.10 26.40
C ASP A 117 -5.30 -3.02 27.61
N ARG A 118 -4.69 -4.20 27.64
CA ARG A 118 -4.75 -5.11 28.78
C ARG A 118 -4.09 -4.52 30.03
N ALA A 119 -2.91 -3.92 29.87
CA ALA A 119 -2.22 -3.25 30.98
C ALA A 119 -3.09 -2.12 31.56
N GLU A 120 -3.71 -1.29 30.71
CA GLU A 120 -4.63 -0.24 31.17
C GLU A 120 -5.85 -0.81 31.90
N GLN A 121 -6.46 -1.89 31.38
CA GLN A 121 -7.61 -2.52 32.04
C GLN A 121 -7.24 -3.07 33.42
N LEU A 122 -6.07 -3.69 33.56
CA LEU A 122 -5.57 -4.18 34.84
C LEU A 122 -5.31 -3.03 35.83
N VAL A 123 -4.71 -1.93 35.38
CA VAL A 123 -4.49 -0.72 36.22
C VAL A 123 -5.84 -0.13 36.65
N ARG A 124 -6.78 0.07 35.72
CA ARG A 124 -8.13 0.57 36.05
C ARG A 124 -8.87 -0.36 37.01
N ALA A 125 -8.75 -1.68 36.84
CA ALA A 125 -9.36 -2.65 37.74
C ALA A 125 -8.74 -2.60 39.15
N LYS A 126 -7.43 -2.41 39.26
CA LYS A 126 -6.74 -2.27 40.54
C LYS A 126 -7.12 -0.97 41.26
N LEU A 127 -7.15 0.16 40.55
CA LEU A 127 -7.57 1.46 41.10
C LEU A 127 -9.01 1.44 41.62
N ARG A 128 -9.93 0.68 41.00
CA ARG A 128 -11.32 0.52 41.50
C ARG A 128 -11.46 -0.35 42.75
N ARG A 129 -10.40 -1.08 43.13
CA ARG A 129 -10.42 -2.01 44.27
C ARG A 129 -9.69 -1.46 45.50
N GLU A 130 -8.89 -0.41 45.30
CA GLU A 130 -8.12 0.30 46.34
C GLU A 130 -8.77 1.63 46.77
N VAL A 131 -9.94 1.96 46.19
CA VAL A 131 -10.86 3.04 46.61
C VAL A 131 -12.10 2.40 47.23
#